data_AF-A0A7V1FUX7-F1
#
_entry.id   AF-A0A7V1FUX7-F1
#
_cell.length_a   1.000
_cell.length_b   1.000
_cell.length_c   1.000
_cell.angle_alpha   90.00
_cell.angle_beta   90.00
_cell.angle_gamma   90.00
#
_symmetry.space_group_name_H-M   'P 1'
#
loop_
_entity.id
_entity.type
_entity.pdbx_description
1 polymer ?
#
loop_
_entity_poly.entity_id
_entity_poly.type
_entity_poly.pdbx_seq_one_letter_code
_entity_poly.pdbx_strand_id
1 'polypeptide(L)' 'VQAIGVLAAFAWAFGVGLGIFYLIKLTVGLRVSKKEEIRGLDVGEHGMEAYSGFQIFTTS' A
#
# COMPACT_ATOMS: atom_id res chain seq x y z
N VAL A 1 30.29 17.85 -1.80
CA VAL A 1 29.31 17.86 -0.69
C VAL A 1 27.90 17.47 -1.13
N GLN A 2 27.36 17.99 -2.25
CA GLN A 2 25.98 17.71 -2.71
C GLN A 2 25.69 16.21 -2.94
N ALA A 3 26.56 15.50 -3.65
CA ALA A 3 26.36 14.07 -3.92
C ALA A 3 26.28 13.23 -2.64
N ILE A 4 27.10 13.55 -1.64
CA ILE A 4 27.12 12.83 -0.35
C ILE A 4 25.81 13.07 0.39
N GLY A 5 25.30 14.31 0.40
CA GLY A 5 24.01 14.63 1.02
C GLY A 5 22.84 13.89 0.36
N VAL A 6 22.81 13.85 -0.98
CA VAL A 6 21.77 13.12 -1.73
C VAL A 6 21.83 11.63 -1.43
N LEU A 7 23.02 11.03 -1.46
CA LEU A 7 23.18 9.60 -1.18
C LEU A 7 22.86 9.25 0.27
N ALA A 8 23.20 10.11 1.23
CA ALA A 8 22.86 9.91 2.63
C ALA A 8 21.35 9.98 2.87
N ALA A 9 20.66 10.98 2.30
CA ALA A 9 19.21 11.11 2.40
C ALA A 9 18.49 9.93 1.73
N PHE A 10 18.96 9.50 0.57
CA PHE A 10 18.42 8.34 -0.13
C PHE A 10 18.61 7.05 0.68
N ALA A 11 19.84 6.77 1.13
CA ALA A 11 20.13 5.56 1.89
C ALA A 11 19.31 5.50 3.19
N TRP A 12 19.12 6.64 3.85
CA TRP A 12 18.25 6.71 5.03
C TRP A 12 16.78 6.46 4.68
N ALA A 13 16.18 7.29 3.83
CA ALA A 13 14.75 7.23 3.56
C ALA A 13 14.36 5.91 2.88
N PHE A 14 15.10 5.51 1.83
CA PHE A 14 14.83 4.28 1.10
C PHE A 14 15.21 3.05 1.90
N GLY A 15 16.38 3.04 2.53
CA GLY A 15 16.86 1.87 3.28
C GLY A 15 16.00 1.56 4.50
N VAL A 16 15.72 2.57 5.33
CA VAL A 16 14.87 2.40 6.51
C VAL A 16 13.43 2.11 6.10
N GLY A 17 12.89 2.82 5.11
CA GLY A 17 11.55 2.59 4.60
C GLY A 17 11.37 1.16 4.07
N LEU A 18 12.28 0.71 3.20
CA LEU A 18 12.27 -0.65 2.68
C LEU A 18 12.35 -1.68 3.81
N GLY A 19 13.24 -1.47 4.79
CA GLY A 19 13.38 -2.36 5.95
C GLY A 19 12.09 -2.48 6.76
N ILE A 20 11.47 -1.36 7.12
CA ILE A 20 10.22 -1.35 7.89
C ILE A 20 9.08 -2.01 7.12
N PHE A 21 8.85 -1.62 5.87
CA PHE A 21 7.76 -2.20 5.06
C PHE A 21 7.99 -3.69 4.79
N TYR A 22 9.24 -4.12 4.61
CA TYR A 22 9.56 -5.53 4.45
C TYR A 22 9.28 -6.33 5.73
N LEU A 23 9.66 -5.80 6.90
CA LEU A 23 9.34 -6.45 8.18
C LEU A 23 7.82 -6.55 8.40
N ILE A 24 7.06 -5.48 8.15
CA ILE A 24 5.59 -5.50 8.24
C ILE A 24 4.99 -6.55 7.30
N LYS A 25 5.52 -6.64 6.07
CA LYS A 25 5.10 -7.65 5.10
C LYS A 25 5.31 -9.08 5.63
N LEU A 26 6.40 -9.33 6.36
CA LEU A 26 6.70 -10.66 6.90
C LEU A 26 5.92 -11.01 8.17
N THR A 27 5.60 -10.02 9.01
CA THR A 27 4.99 -10.28 10.33
C THR A 27 3.47 -10.30 10.29
N VAL A 28 2.85 -9.27 9.72
CA VAL A 28 1.39 -9.08 9.77
C VAL A 28 0.74 -9.02 8.39
N GLY A 29 1.56 -8.88 7.34
CA GLY A 29 1.08 -8.67 5.97
C GLY A 29 0.84 -7.18 5.69
N LEU A 30 1.41 -6.70 4.58
CA LEU A 30 1.35 -5.27 4.20
C LEU A 30 0.21 -4.97 3.22
N ARG A 31 -0.28 -5.97 2.48
CA ARG A 31 -1.23 -5.80 1.38
C ARG A 31 -2.25 -6.93 1.39
N VAL A 32 -3.51 -6.59 1.13
CA VAL A 32 -4.62 -7.53 1.05
C VAL A 32 -4.49 -8.46 -0.16
N SER A 33 -5.34 -9.49 -0.22
CA SER A 33 -5.39 -10.38 -1.37
C SER A 33 -5.73 -9.62 -2.66
N LYS A 34 -5.24 -10.09 -3.82
CA LYS A 34 -5.55 -9.47 -5.12
C LYS A 34 -7.06 -9.32 -5.36
N LYS A 35 -7.86 -10.28 -4.87
CA LYS A 35 -9.31 -10.25 -5.00
C LYS A 35 -9.94 -9.13 -4.18
N GLU A 36 -9.52 -8.96 -2.93
CA GLU A 36 -9.98 -7.84 -2.08
C GLU A 36 -9.50 -6.50 -2.59
N GLU A 37 -8.26 -6.43 -3.08
CA GLU A 37 -7.73 -5.19 -3.64
C GLU A 37 -8.57 -4.69 -4.83
N ILE A 38 -9.00 -5.60 -5.73
CA ILE A 38 -9.86 -5.26 -6.86
C ILE A 38 -11.28 -4.89 -6.40
N ARG A 39 -11.80 -5.53 -5.35
CA ARG A 39 -13.13 -5.27 -4.82
C ARG A 39 -13.21 -3.94 -4.04
N GLY A 40 -12.09 -3.44 -3.55
CA GLY A 40 -12.03 -2.30 -2.64
C GLY A 40 -12.12 -2.73 -1.17
N LEU A 41 -11.47 -1.97 -0.31
CA LEU A 41 -11.31 -2.27 1.13
C LEU A 41 -12.57 -1.92 1.94
N ASP A 42 -13.41 -1.01 1.45
CA ASP A 42 -14.61 -0.54 2.15
C ASP A 42 -15.54 -1.69 2.57
N VAL A 43 -15.80 -2.62 1.66
CA VAL A 43 -16.70 -3.76 1.92
C VAL A 43 -16.08 -4.77 2.89
N GLY A 44 -14.76 -4.97 2.82
CA GLY A 44 -14.04 -5.92 3.66
C GLY A 44 -13.77 -5.42 5.08
N GLU A 45 -13.48 -4.13 5.24
CA GLU A 45 -13.08 -3.54 6.52
C GLU A 45 -14.21 -2.76 7.22
N HIS A 46 -15.10 -2.12 6.46
CA HIS A 46 -16.14 -1.22 6.99
C HIS A 46 -17.56 -1.78 6.81
N GLY A 47 -17.73 -2.87 6.06
CA GLY A 47 -19.01 -3.56 5.87
C GLY A 47 -20.05 -2.74 5.07
N MET A 48 -19.63 -1.62 4.48
CA MET A 48 -20.47 -0.70 3.73
C MET A 48 -19.64 -0.03 2.64
N GLU A 49 -20.27 0.31 1.52
CA GLU A 49 -19.62 1.10 0.47
C GLU A 49 -19.51 2.56 0.91
N ALA A 50 -18.34 3.18 0.73
CA ALA A 50 -18.16 4.59 1.07
C ALA A 50 -18.99 5.53 0.18
N TYR A 51 -19.30 5.09 -1.05
CA TYR A 51 -20.12 5.83 -2.02
C TYR A 51 -21.17 4.92 -2.66
N SER A 52 -22.44 5.26 -2.48
CA SER A 52 -23.56 4.57 -3.11
C SER A 52 -23.56 4.81 -4.63
N GLY A 53 -23.18 3.79 -5.42
CA GLY A 53 -23.41 3.77 -6.87
C GLY A 53 -22.23 4.09 -7.79
N PHE A 54 -20.99 4.13 -7.29
CA PHE A 54 -19.78 4.34 -8.12
C PHE A 54 -18.93 3.08 -8.27
N GLN A 55 -19.56 1.93 -8.55
CA GLN A 55 -18.83 0.75 -9.04
C GLN A 55 -19.11 0.64 -10.54
N ILE A 56 -18.26 1.28 -11.37
CA ILE A 56 -18.22 1.02 -12.81
C ILE A 56 -17.59 -0.36 -13.01
N PHE A 57 -18.34 -1.43 -12.72
CA PHE A 57 -18.01 -2.73 -13.27
C PHE A 57 -18.39 -2.68 -14.74
N THR A 58 -17.43 -2.42 -15.61
CA THR A 58 -17.57 -2.74 -17.02
C THR A 58 -17.63 -4.26 -17.12
N THR A 59 -18.86 -4.79 -17.12
CA THR A 59 -19.15 -6.15 -17.56
C THR A 59 -18.73 -6.24 -19.02
N SER A 60 -17.79 -7.12 -19.32
CA SER A 60 -17.58 -7.70 -20.66
C SER A 60 -17.60 -9.21 -20.50
#